data_AF-A0A3P1ZSX7-F1
#
_entry.id   AF-A0A3P1ZSX7-F1
#
_cell.length_a   1.000
_cell.length_b   1.000
_cell.length_c   1.000
_cell.angle_alpha   90.00
_cell.angle_beta   90.00
_cell.angle_gamma   90.00
#
_symmetry.space_group_name_H-M   'P 1'
#
loop_
_entity.id
_entity.type
_entity.pdbx_description
1 polymer ?
#
loop_
_entity_poly.entity_id
_entity_poly.type
_entity_poly.pdbx_seq_one_letter_code
_entity_poly.pdbx_strand_id
1 'polypeptide(L)'
;MAQAKLVRFSSPRTELHDALGLTGCEVSFNEMPAGAEIPFVHCHEQNEEVYIVLDGSGKVWLDGAVTDIAGGDCLLVAPAEHRCLKAGAQGLKYICIQARAGSLAQFTMTDGKIVENEKPQW
;
A
#
# COMPACT_ATOMS: atom_id res chain seq x y z
N MET A 1 -9.38 23.17 13.43
CA MET A 1 -8.28 22.20 13.68
C MET A 1 -8.76 20.86 13.17
N ALA A 2 -8.01 20.18 12.30
CA ALA A 2 -8.37 18.83 11.89
C ALA A 2 -8.23 17.90 13.11
N GLN A 3 -9.33 17.28 13.54
CA GLN A 3 -9.26 16.23 14.56
C GLN A 3 -8.50 15.04 13.97
N ALA A 4 -7.60 14.45 14.76
CA ALA A 4 -6.98 13.18 14.40
C ALA A 4 -8.08 12.13 14.19
N LYS A 5 -8.12 11.53 13.00
CA LYS A 5 -9.05 10.43 12.69
C LYS A 5 -8.34 9.11 12.94
N LEU A 6 -8.96 8.25 13.75
CA LEU A 6 -8.50 6.90 14.02
C LEU A 6 -9.53 5.91 13.49
N VAL A 7 -9.09 5.02 12.60
CA VAL A 7 -9.92 3.95 12.04
C VAL A 7 -9.39 2.61 12.52
N ARG A 8 -10.29 1.75 13.01
CA ARG A 8 -10.02 0.33 13.26
C ARG A 8 -10.79 -0.46 12.22
N PHE A 9 -10.12 -1.35 11.51
CA PHE A 9 -10.74 -2.23 10.53
C PHE A 9 -10.58 -3.69 10.94
N SER A 10 -11.50 -4.52 10.47
CA SER A 10 -11.52 -5.97 10.72
C SER A 10 -11.86 -6.78 9.47
N SER A 11 -12.05 -6.11 8.34
CA SER A 11 -12.38 -6.75 7.07
C SER A 11 -11.11 -7.15 6.33
N PRO A 12 -11.11 -8.27 5.59
CA PRO A 12 -9.96 -8.70 4.78
C PRO A 12 -9.51 -7.66 3.75
N ARG A 13 -10.42 -6.78 3.31
CA ARG A 13 -10.09 -5.62 2.49
C ARG A 13 -10.67 -4.36 3.14
N THR A 14 -9.87 -3.30 3.24
CA THR A 14 -10.34 -1.99 3.72
C THR A 14 -9.58 -0.88 3.01
N GLU A 15 -10.32 0.01 2.36
CA GLU A 15 -9.84 1.25 1.75
C GLU A 15 -9.91 2.39 2.77
N LEU A 16 -8.91 3.27 2.81
CA LEU A 16 -8.77 4.28 3.85
C LEU A 16 -9.00 5.72 3.37
N HIS A 17 -9.10 5.97 2.06
CA HIS A 17 -9.34 7.31 1.50
C HIS A 17 -10.46 8.04 2.22
N ASP A 18 -11.70 7.53 2.16
CA ASP A 18 -12.85 8.19 2.77
C ASP A 18 -12.82 8.12 4.30
N ALA A 19 -12.42 6.97 4.84
CA ALA A 19 -12.43 6.70 6.27
C ALA A 19 -11.51 7.65 7.06
N LEU A 20 -10.35 7.99 6.49
CA LEU A 20 -9.40 8.95 7.07
C LEU A 20 -9.47 10.34 6.40
N GLY A 21 -10.21 10.49 5.29
CA GLY A 21 -10.18 11.72 4.48
C GLY A 21 -8.79 12.01 3.93
N LEU A 22 -8.12 11.00 3.37
CA LEU A 22 -6.79 11.14 2.80
C LEU A 22 -6.84 12.01 1.54
N THR A 23 -5.87 12.90 1.39
CA THR A 23 -5.81 13.82 0.22
C THR A 23 -4.57 13.64 -0.62
N GLY A 24 -3.57 12.90 -0.14
CA GLY A 24 -2.29 12.69 -0.83
C GLY A 24 -2.15 11.30 -1.47
N CYS A 25 -2.95 10.34 -1.02
CA CYS A 25 -2.91 8.95 -1.51
C CYS A 25 -4.22 8.23 -1.19
N GLU A 26 -4.42 7.09 -1.83
CA GLU A 26 -5.27 6.01 -1.34
C GLU A 26 -4.40 4.97 -0.64
N VAL A 27 -4.93 4.37 0.42
CA VAL A 27 -4.28 3.28 1.14
C VAL A 27 -5.29 2.18 1.38
N SER A 28 -4.97 0.95 0.98
CA SER A 28 -5.81 -0.21 1.25
C SER A 28 -5.04 -1.31 1.98
N PHE A 29 -5.66 -1.88 3.00
CA PHE A 29 -5.26 -3.16 3.57
C PHE A 29 -5.93 -4.29 2.81
N ASN A 30 -5.19 -5.34 2.51
CA ASN A 30 -5.67 -6.50 1.76
C ASN A 30 -5.16 -7.80 2.38
N GLU A 31 -6.05 -8.77 2.50
CA GLU A 31 -5.78 -10.14 2.92
C GLU A 31 -6.39 -11.09 1.88
N MET A 32 -5.52 -11.79 1.17
CA MET A 32 -5.86 -12.80 0.19
C MET A 32 -5.78 -14.19 0.82
N PRO A 33 -6.85 -15.01 0.73
CA PRO A 33 -6.80 -16.40 1.16
C PRO A 33 -5.72 -17.21 0.42
N ALA A 34 -5.32 -18.35 0.99
CA ALA A 34 -4.35 -19.25 0.37
C ALA A 34 -4.76 -19.63 -1.06
N GLY A 35 -3.84 -19.45 -2.00
CA GLY A 35 -4.04 -19.76 -3.42
C GLY A 35 -4.95 -18.80 -4.19
N ALA A 36 -5.56 -17.80 -3.54
CA ALA A 36 -6.40 -16.82 -4.21
C ALA A 36 -5.60 -15.98 -5.22
N GLU A 37 -6.27 -15.49 -6.27
CA GLU A 37 -5.67 -14.64 -7.30
C GLU A 37 -6.59 -13.46 -7.60
N ILE A 38 -5.99 -12.32 -7.92
CA ILE A 38 -6.75 -11.19 -8.46
C ILE A 38 -7.23 -11.60 -9.86
N PRO A 39 -8.53 -11.47 -10.19
CA PRO A 39 -9.10 -12.09 -11.39
C PRO A 39 -8.80 -11.33 -12.69
N PHE A 40 -7.99 -10.28 -12.64
CA PHE A 40 -7.65 -9.44 -13.79
C PHE A 40 -6.25 -8.83 -13.67
N VAL A 41 -5.66 -8.57 -14.83
CA VAL A 41 -4.49 -7.71 -14.97
C VAL A 41 -4.95 -6.27 -15.09
N HIS A 42 -4.25 -5.34 -14.43
CA HIS A 42 -4.55 -3.91 -14.51
C HIS A 42 -3.30 -3.05 -14.45
N CYS A 43 -3.45 -1.78 -14.83
CA CYS A 43 -2.46 -0.72 -14.71
C CYS A 43 -3.17 0.60 -14.34
N HIS A 44 -2.41 1.66 -14.13
CA HIS A 44 -2.93 3.01 -13.87
C HIS A 44 -2.44 4.02 -14.89
N GLU A 45 -3.21 5.10 -15.04
CA GLU A 45 -2.81 6.21 -15.93
C GLU A 45 -1.75 7.11 -15.28
N GLN A 46 -1.89 7.40 -13.98
CA GLN A 46 -1.08 8.43 -13.30
C GLN A 46 -0.50 8.00 -11.95
N ASN A 47 -1.06 6.98 -11.30
CA ASN A 47 -0.68 6.63 -9.95
C ASN A 47 0.33 5.48 -9.95
N GLU A 48 1.42 5.66 -9.21
CA GLU A 48 2.27 4.55 -8.79
C GLU A 48 1.62 3.85 -7.58
N GLU A 49 1.95 2.57 -7.42
CA GLU A 49 1.52 1.80 -6.25
C GLU A 49 2.71 1.20 -5.52
N VAL A 50 2.78 1.42 -4.21
CA VAL A 50 3.70 0.72 -3.32
C VAL A 50 2.94 -0.38 -2.60
N TYR A 51 3.37 -1.62 -2.82
CA TYR A 51 2.91 -2.80 -2.09
C TYR A 51 3.88 -3.07 -0.95
N ILE A 52 3.37 -3.22 0.27
CA ILE A 52 4.14 -3.62 1.46
C ILE A 52 3.56 -4.93 1.94
N VAL A 53 4.30 -6.03 1.80
CA VAL A 53 3.86 -7.35 2.26
C VAL A 53 4.10 -7.46 3.75
N LEU A 54 3.03 -7.67 4.49
CA LEU A 54 3.08 -7.75 5.96
C LEU A 54 3.31 -9.19 6.44
N ASP A 55 2.67 -10.15 5.80
CA ASP A 55 2.68 -11.56 6.20
C ASP A 55 2.27 -12.48 5.05
N GLY A 56 2.62 -13.76 5.16
CA GLY A 56 2.39 -14.77 4.13
C GLY A 56 3.37 -14.66 2.97
N SER A 57 2.97 -15.24 1.84
CA SER A 57 3.78 -15.25 0.61
C SER A 57 2.90 -15.33 -0.62
N GLY A 58 3.46 -15.00 -1.78
CA GLY A 58 2.72 -14.98 -3.03
C GLY A 58 3.62 -14.69 -4.22
N LYS A 59 2.97 -14.31 -5.31
CA LYS A 59 3.59 -13.92 -6.56
C LYS A 59 2.99 -12.61 -7.03
N VAL A 60 3.83 -11.75 -7.56
CA VAL A 60 3.41 -10.63 -8.39
C VAL A 60 3.79 -10.95 -9.83
N TRP A 61 2.85 -10.78 -10.74
CA TRP A 61 3.10 -10.75 -12.18
C TRP A 61 3.21 -9.30 -12.61
N LEU A 62 4.28 -8.94 -13.30
CA LEU A 62 4.58 -7.59 -13.79
C LEU A 62 5.07 -7.67 -15.24
N ASP A 63 4.28 -7.13 -16.18
CA ASP A 63 4.62 -7.08 -17.61
C ASP A 63 5.18 -8.40 -18.21
N GLY A 64 4.64 -9.54 -17.77
CA GLY A 64 5.05 -10.86 -18.25
C GLY A 64 6.05 -11.59 -17.35
N ALA A 65 6.73 -10.87 -16.45
CA ALA A 65 7.63 -11.46 -15.47
C ALA A 65 6.89 -11.83 -14.19
N VAL A 66 7.34 -12.89 -13.51
CA VAL A 66 6.79 -13.32 -12.23
C VAL A 66 7.88 -13.21 -11.17
N THR A 67 7.56 -12.53 -10.08
CA THR A 67 8.44 -12.35 -8.92
C THR A 67 7.77 -12.91 -7.69
N ASP A 68 8.51 -13.70 -6.90
CA ASP A 68 8.06 -14.18 -5.59
C ASP A 68 8.14 -13.06 -4.56
N ILE A 69 7.13 -12.98 -3.69
CA ILE A 69 7.06 -11.99 -2.61
C ILE A 69 6.67 -12.66 -1.29
N ALA A 70 7.16 -12.13 -0.18
CA ALA A 70 6.88 -12.61 1.18
C ALA A 70 6.90 -11.47 2.20
N GLY A 71 6.48 -11.76 3.44
CA GLY A 71 6.47 -10.79 4.53
C GLY A 71 7.81 -10.03 4.67
N GLY A 72 7.72 -8.70 4.69
CA GLY A 72 8.86 -7.78 4.72
C GLY A 72 9.23 -7.20 3.35
N ASP A 73 8.78 -7.79 2.25
CA ASP A 73 9.06 -7.27 0.91
C ASP A 73 8.24 -5.99 0.63
N CYS A 74 8.88 -5.05 -0.06
CA CYS A 74 8.28 -3.83 -0.56
C CYS A 74 8.50 -3.72 -2.06
N LEU A 75 7.44 -3.45 -2.81
CA LEU A 75 7.46 -3.38 -4.27
C LEU A 75 6.82 -2.07 -4.73
N LEU A 76 7.53 -1.33 -5.58
CA LEU A 76 6.96 -0.23 -6.34
C LEU A 76 6.48 -0.76 -7.69
N VAL A 77 5.26 -0.40 -8.10
CA VAL A 77 4.75 -0.63 -9.45
C VAL A 77 4.48 0.71 -10.11
N ALA A 78 5.09 0.92 -11.29
CA ALA A 78 4.92 2.15 -12.05
C ALA A 78 3.49 2.24 -12.61
N PRO A 79 2.98 3.45 -12.95
CA PRO A 79 1.62 3.60 -13.44
C PRO A 79 1.29 2.67 -14.63
N ALA A 80 2.12 2.69 -15.66
CA ALA A 80 1.88 1.94 -16.90
C ALA A 80 2.21 0.44 -16.81
N GLU A 81 2.79 -0.02 -15.71
CA GLU A 81 3.19 -1.42 -15.53
C GLU A 81 1.97 -2.27 -15.22
N HIS A 82 1.76 -3.32 -16.03
CA HIS A 82 0.63 -4.22 -15.86
C HIS A 82 0.91 -5.20 -14.74
N ARG A 83 -0.03 -5.31 -13.80
CA ARG A 83 0.14 -6.14 -12.61
C ARG A 83 -1.01 -7.08 -12.33
N CYS A 84 -0.68 -8.20 -11.69
CA CYS A 84 -1.62 -9.12 -11.07
C CYS A 84 -0.96 -9.82 -9.88
N LEU A 85 -1.72 -10.10 -8.81
CA LEU A 85 -1.21 -10.75 -7.60
C LEU A 85 -1.86 -12.10 -7.40
N LYS A 86 -1.08 -13.05 -6.86
CA LYS A 86 -1.55 -14.36 -6.43
C LYS A 86 -0.98 -14.69 -5.05
N ALA A 87 -1.84 -15.12 -4.14
CA ALA A 87 -1.43 -15.59 -2.84
C ALA A 87 -0.86 -17.02 -2.92
N GLY A 88 0.15 -17.28 -2.09
CA GLY A 88 0.76 -18.58 -1.88
C GLY A 88 -0.07 -19.46 -0.96
N ALA A 89 0.55 -20.56 -0.48
CA ALA A 89 -0.13 -21.58 0.31
C ALA A 89 -0.56 -21.12 1.71
N GLN A 90 -0.02 -20.02 2.23
CA GLN A 90 -0.34 -19.46 3.55
C GLN A 90 -1.20 -18.19 3.47
N GLY A 91 -1.68 -17.83 2.28
CA GLY A 91 -2.31 -16.53 2.05
C GLY A 91 -1.28 -15.41 1.90
N LEU A 92 -1.77 -14.19 1.69
CA LEU A 92 -0.95 -13.00 1.49
C LEU A 92 -1.64 -11.79 2.14
N LYS A 93 -0.94 -11.10 3.04
CA LYS A 93 -1.40 -9.85 3.66
C LYS A 93 -0.50 -8.71 3.23
N TYR A 94 -1.08 -7.64 2.73
CA TYR A 94 -0.31 -6.49 2.24
C TYR A 94 -1.08 -5.18 2.37
N ILE A 95 -0.32 -4.09 2.38
CA ILE A 95 -0.82 -2.72 2.18
C ILE A 95 -0.53 -2.34 0.73
N CYS A 96 -1.50 -1.74 0.06
CA CYS A 96 -1.27 -1.04 -1.21
C CYS A 96 -1.46 0.46 -0.99
N ILE A 97 -0.43 1.25 -1.29
CA ILE A 97 -0.43 2.71 -1.22
C ILE A 97 -0.40 3.24 -2.64
N GLN A 98 -1.45 3.93 -3.05
CA GLN A 98 -1.60 4.48 -4.38
C GLN A 98 -1.46 6.00 -4.31
N ALA A 99 -0.44 6.55 -4.99
CA ALA A 99 -0.18 7.99 -5.03
C ALA A 99 0.16 8.43 -6.45
N ARG A 100 -0.06 9.71 -6.77
CA ARG A 100 0.28 10.24 -8.10
C ARG A 100 1.79 10.16 -8.29
N ALA A 101 2.23 9.51 -9.36
CA ALA A 101 3.66 9.37 -9.65
C ALA A 101 4.33 10.75 -9.79
N GLY A 102 5.49 10.90 -9.16
CA GLY A 102 6.26 12.15 -9.15
C GLY A 102 5.58 13.32 -8.43
N SER A 103 4.53 13.08 -7.62
CA SER A 103 3.85 14.16 -6.87
C SER A 103 4.53 14.52 -5.55
N LEU A 104 5.43 13.67 -5.03
CA LEU A 104 6.14 13.91 -3.78
C LEU A 104 7.17 15.05 -3.95
N ALA A 105 6.84 16.24 -3.46
CA ALA A 105 7.70 17.42 -3.58
C ALA A 105 8.79 17.51 -2.50
N GLN A 106 8.45 17.17 -1.26
CA GLN A 106 9.32 17.20 -0.09
C GLN A 106 9.07 15.94 0.74
N PHE A 107 10.04 15.53 1.55
CA PHE A 107 9.96 14.30 2.33
C PHE A 107 10.90 14.32 3.53
N THR A 108 10.51 13.64 4.60
CA THR A 108 11.31 13.54 5.83
C THR A 108 11.73 14.94 6.32
N MET A 109 13.04 15.21 6.48
CA MET A 109 13.54 16.46 7.07
C MET A 109 13.39 17.70 6.17
N THR A 110 13.07 17.51 4.87
CA THR A 110 12.86 18.65 3.96
C THR A 110 11.42 19.17 3.99
N ASP A 111 10.51 18.43 4.62
CA ASP A 111 9.10 18.80 4.82
C ASP A 111 8.77 18.93 6.33
N GLY A 112 9.22 17.96 7.12
CA GLY A 112 8.99 17.88 8.55
C GLY A 112 9.85 18.84 9.36
N LYS A 113 9.26 19.40 10.42
CA LYS A 113 9.94 20.23 11.42
C LYS A 113 9.91 19.54 12.77
N ILE A 114 11.04 19.53 13.47
CA ILE A 114 11.07 19.13 14.88
C ILE A 114 10.41 20.25 15.68
N VAL A 115 9.36 19.90 16.43
CA VAL A 115 8.75 20.82 17.38
C VAL A 115 9.54 20.70 18.68
N GLU A 116 10.43 21.67 18.92
CA GLU A 116 11.22 21.72 20.14
C GLU A 116 10.32 21.92 21.36
N ASN A 117 10.70 21.33 22.50
CA ASN A 117 10.01 21.43 23.79
C ASN A 117 8.61 20.80 23.86
N GLU A 118 8.19 20.07 22.82
CA GLU A 118 7.01 19.20 22.87
C GLU A 118 7.45 17.74 22.83
N LYS A 119 7.25 17.02 23.94
CA LYS A 119 7.49 15.58 24.01
C LYS A 119 6.35 14.90 24.78
N PRO A 120 5.74 13.83 24.24
CA PRO A 120 4.76 13.07 24.99
C PRO A 120 5.37 12.44 26.26
N GLN A 121 4.53 12.26 27.29
CA GLN A 121 4.92 11.66 28.58
C GLN A 121 4.59 10.15 28.69
N TRP A 122 4.25 9.50 27.59
CA TRP A 122 3.91 8.08 27.55
C TRP A 122 5.09 7.22 27.07
#